data_AF-A0A235F4T6-F1
#
_entry.id   AF-A0A235F4T6-F1
#
_cell.length_a   1.000
_cell.length_b   1.000
_cell.length_c   1.000
_cell.angle_alpha   90.00
_cell.angle_beta   90.00
_cell.angle_gamma   90.00
#
_symmetry.space_group_name_H-M   'P 1'
#
loop_
_entity.id
_entity.type
_entity.pdbx_description
1 polymer ?
#
loop_
_entity_poly.entity_id
_entity_poly.type
_entity_poly.pdbx_seq_one_letter_code
_entity_poly.pdbx_strand_id
1 'polypeptide(L)' 'MPVWFKRQLRRAYYQKDRYQIRLLNQCWFFYNKKNTALKESQNP' A
#
# COMPACT_ATOMS: atom_id res chain seq x y z
N MET A 1 -3.43 1.98 -5.10
CA MET A 1 -3.81 0.90 -4.16
C MET A 1 -4.88 0.03 -4.77
N PRO A 2 -4.69 -1.30 -4.81
CA PRO A 2 -5.73 -2.26 -5.14
C PRO A 2 -6.98 -2.11 -4.26
N VAL A 3 -8.13 -2.58 -4.76
CA VAL A 3 -9.41 -2.53 -4.03
C VAL A 3 -9.35 -3.29 -2.70
N TRP A 4 -8.67 -4.44 -2.68
CA TRP A 4 -8.46 -5.23 -1.48
C TRP A 4 -7.65 -4.48 -0.41
N PHE A 5 -6.66 -3.68 -0.83
CA PHE A 5 -5.84 -2.88 0.07
C PHE A 5 -6.65 -1.76 0.73
N LYS A 6 -7.50 -1.09 -0.05
CA LYS A 6 -8.43 -0.06 0.45
C LYS A 6 -9.42 -0.62 1.47
N ARG A 7 -9.89 -1.87 1.29
CA ARG A 7 -10.76 -2.55 2.27
C ARG A 7 -10.04 -2.81 3.60
N GLN A 8 -8.77 -3.22 3.57
CA GLN A 8 -7.97 -3.43 4.79
C GLN A 8 -7.76 -2.12 5.57
N LEU A 9 -7.36 -1.04 4.90
CA LEU A 9 -7.22 0.28 5.53
C LEU A 9 -8.52 0.78 6.13
N ARG A 10 -9.64 0.59 5.43
CA ARG A 10 -10.96 0.99 5.92
C ARG A 10 -11.32 0.26 7.22
N ARG A 11 -11.04 -1.04 7.31
CA ARG A 11 -11.29 -1.84 8.51
C ARG A 11 -10.41 -1.39 9.68
N ALA A 12 -9.12 -1.17 9.43
CA ALA A 12 -8.18 -0.64 10.43
C ALA A 12 -8.60 0.74 10.94
N TYR A 13 -9.11 1.61 10.05
CA TYR A 13 -9.66 2.92 10.39
C TYR A 13 -10.88 2.81 11.31
N TYR A 14 -11.85 1.96 10.99
CA TYR A 14 -13.02 1.75 11.86
C TYR A 14 -12.64 1.18 13.23
N GLN A 15 -11.63 0.32 13.28
CA GLN A 15 -11.10 -0.23 14.54
C GLN A 15 -10.21 0.76 15.30
N LYS A 16 -9.95 1.94 14.74
CA LYS A 16 -9.01 2.96 15.24
C LYS A 16 -7.60 2.40 15.48
N ASP A 17 -7.22 1.34 14.77
CA ASP A 17 -5.91 0.73 14.87
C ASP A 17 -4.89 1.54 14.05
N ARG A 18 -4.29 2.54 14.71
CA ARG A 18 -3.28 3.41 14.10
C ARG A 18 -2.00 2.66 13.73
N TYR A 19 -1.69 1.57 14.43
CA TYR A 19 -0.51 0.76 14.15
C TYR A 19 -0.69 0.02 12.84
N GLN A 20 -1.83 -0.66 12.66
CA GLN A 20 -2.16 -1.36 11.43
C GLN A 20 -2.25 -0.40 10.23
N ILE A 21 -2.79 0.81 10.40
CA ILE A 21 -2.79 1.84 9.33
C ILE A 21 -1.37 2.24 8.93
N ARG A 22 -0.46 2.47 9.90
CA ARG A 22 0.94 2.79 9.62
C ARG A 22 1.65 1.65 8.89
N LEU A 23 1.48 0.42 9.37
CA LEU A 23 2.09 -0.76 8.75
C LEU A 23 1.59 -0.96 7.32
N LEU A 24 0.28 -0.88 7.10
CA LEU A 24 -0.32 -0.96 5.77
C LEU A 24 0.24 0.15 4.85
N ASN A 25 0.30 1.39 5.31
CA ASN A 25 0.86 2.48 4.50
C ASN A 25 2.34 2.25 4.16
N GLN A 26 3.14 1.73 5.09
CA GLN A 26 4.52 1.33 4.83
C GLN A 26 4.60 0.21 3.80
N CYS A 27 3.83 -0.87 3.95
CA CYS A 27 3.78 -1.97 2.98
C CYS A 27 3.39 -1.48 1.58
N TRP A 28 2.41 -0.57 1.49
CA TRP A 28 2.02 0.04 0.22
C TRP A 28 3.15 0.84 -0.41
N PHE A 29 3.89 1.61 0.39
CA PHE A 29 5.03 2.39 -0.09
C PHE A 29 6.11 1.47 -0.70
N PHE A 30 6.45 0.36 -0.04
CA PHE A 30 7.39 -0.63 -0.58
C PHE A 30 6.88 -1.31 -1.85
N TYR A 31 5.59 -1.68 -1.87
CA TYR A 31 4.94 -2.26 -3.04
C TYR A 31 4.95 -1.30 -4.23
N ASN A 32 4.65 -0.02 -3.99
CA ASN A 32 4.63 1.00 -5.04
C ASN A 32 6.06 1.28 -5.54
N LYS A 33 7.06 1.37 -4.65
CA LYS A 33 8.47 1.55 -5.03
C LYS A 33 8.98 0.43 -5.94
N LYS A 34 8.63 -0.83 -5.67
CA LYS A 34 8.96 -1.96 -6.55
C LYS A 34 8.25 -1.89 -7.90
N ASN A 35 6.97 -1.50 -7.93
CA ASN A 35 6.23 -1.38 -9.19
C ASN A 35 6.65 -0.17 -10.03
N THR A 36 7.07 0.94 -9.41
CA THR A 36 7.63 2.08 -10.13
C THR A 36 9.02 1.76 -10.69
N ALA A 37 9.88 1.10 -9.90
CA ALA A 37 11.21 0.65 -10.37
C ALA A 37 11.14 -0.39 -11.50
N LEU A 38 10.14 -1.28 -11.49
CA LEU A 38 9.91 -2.22 -12.60
C LEU A 38 9.37 -1.55 -13.88
N LYS A 39 8.76 -0.37 -13.77
CA LYS A 39 8.29 0.40 -14.93
C LYS A 39 9.37 1.24 -15.59
N GLU A 40 10.44 1.59 -14.87
CA GLU A 40 11.58 2.32 -15.43
C GLU A 40 12.52 1.45 -16.27
N SER A 41 12.52 0.11 -16.08
CA SER A 41 13.27 -0.83 -16.92
C SER A 41 12.48 -1.36 -18.13
N GLN A 42 11.27 -0.85 -18.36
CA GLN A 42 10.42 -1.13 -19.53
C GLN A 42 10.04 0.19 -20.19
N ASN A 43 11.03 1.02 -20.50
CA ASN A 43 10.91 2.07 -21.48
C ASN A 43 12.05 1.86 -22.50
N PRO A 44 11.74 1.57 -23.78
CA PRO A 44 12.73 1.51 -24.84
C PRO A 44 13.36 2.88 -25.12
#